data_AF-A0A9E3QF08-F1
#
_entry.id   AF-A0A9E3QF08-F1
#
_cell.length_a   1.000
_cell.length_b   1.000
_cell.length_c   1.000
_cell.angle_alpha   90.00
_cell.angle_beta   90.00
_cell.angle_gamma   90.00
#
_symmetry.space_group_name_H-M   'P 1'
#
loop_
_entity.id
_entity.type
_entity.pdbx_description
1 polymer ?
#
loop_
_entity_poly.entity_id
_entity_poly.type
_entity_poly.pdbx_seq_one_letter_code
_entity_poly.pdbx_strand_id
1 'polypeptide(L)'
;MTPSRKALETIMRGCGIILEPGQYDRLWAYHQMLREANARLNLTRLHSFESMVIKHYVDSLIILRFIDLTSPLVDMGSGGGLPGIPLKIARPEVEMILAEPRQARAEFLRLVCDQLGLEGIEVFASKLGPRFTRRVAGVITRAVATIPETLDRVVHCLGAGGQVLFMKGPACDEEIAQARQSHGGLFRLVADHAYRIPRTTHKRRLVVYERLGTPAPTVEAVPEYAGPVRELTSEDNPTFKLARDLLTGRGIRKHGQALLSGPRPVAEALGRYRDRVAAWLTPLDGPPPPPEAGEARLPWYRLAKPLFETLDTAGTHAPLLLVRVPEMPEWSDEAPWPEGCTLFLPFQDPENIGAVLRSAAAFSVARVVLLREAAHPFHPKAARAAGTALFQVPMLRGPSIRDLTVRGAPLIALSTEGEEIGRLPFPERFGLVPGVEGPGLPEHLRQGPCRRIPIAAEVESLNAATATAITLYVWRQATRGGA
;
A
#
# COMPACT_ATOMS: atom_id res chain seq x y z
N MET A 1 -18.70 36.62 -17.01
CA MET A 1 -17.99 37.84 -16.58
C MET A 1 -16.58 37.79 -17.13
N THR A 2 -16.11 38.83 -17.83
CA THR A 2 -14.76 38.86 -18.42
C THR A 2 -13.70 38.87 -17.30
N PRO A 3 -12.68 37.99 -17.34
CA PRO A 3 -11.61 37.99 -16.35
C PRO A 3 -10.89 39.33 -16.30
N SER A 4 -10.82 39.95 -15.11
CA SER A 4 -10.10 41.21 -14.89
C SER A 4 -9.78 41.38 -13.40
N ARG A 5 -8.86 42.29 -13.08
CA ARG A 5 -8.56 42.70 -11.69
C ARG A 5 -9.82 43.14 -10.93
N LYS A 6 -10.61 44.04 -11.52
CA LYS A 6 -11.88 44.53 -10.93
C LYS A 6 -12.90 43.42 -10.72
N ALA A 7 -12.93 42.45 -11.64
CA ALA A 7 -13.80 41.29 -11.55
C ALA A 7 -13.38 40.36 -10.39
N LEU A 8 -12.08 40.10 -10.23
CA LEU A 8 -11.51 39.32 -9.14
C LEU A 8 -11.84 39.97 -7.79
N GLU A 9 -11.59 41.27 -7.66
CA GLU A 9 -11.89 42.03 -6.45
C GLU A 9 -13.38 41.99 -6.10
N THR A 10 -14.27 42.24 -7.08
CA THR A 10 -15.73 42.19 -6.85
C THR A 10 -16.18 40.83 -6.31
N ILE A 11 -15.67 39.73 -6.87
CA ILE A 11 -16.00 38.37 -6.39
C ILE A 11 -15.47 38.17 -4.97
N MET A 12 -14.21 38.52 -4.71
CA MET A 12 -13.58 38.32 -3.40
C MET A 12 -14.25 39.15 -2.30
N ARG A 13 -14.52 40.43 -2.53
CA ARG A 13 -15.28 41.29 -1.61
C ARG A 13 -16.67 40.74 -1.37
N GLY A 14 -17.34 40.27 -2.42
CA GLY A 14 -18.64 39.61 -2.32
C GLY A 14 -18.64 38.26 -1.60
N CYS A 15 -17.47 37.69 -1.34
CA CYS A 15 -17.25 36.54 -0.45
C CYS A 15 -16.77 36.96 0.95
N GLY A 16 -16.65 38.27 1.21
CA GLY A 16 -16.15 38.87 2.45
C GLY A 16 -14.63 38.79 2.62
N ILE A 17 -13.87 38.60 1.53
CA ILE A 17 -12.40 38.66 1.55
C ILE A 17 -11.99 40.05 1.09
N ILE A 18 -11.51 40.86 2.04
CA ILE A 18 -11.09 42.24 1.82
C ILE A 18 -9.57 42.27 1.90
N LEU A 19 -8.94 42.76 0.84
CA LEU A 19 -7.49 42.94 0.73
C LEU A 19 -7.18 44.41 0.42
N GLU A 20 -5.94 44.81 0.65
CA GLU A 20 -5.44 46.12 0.21
C GLU A 20 -5.37 46.19 -1.33
N PRO A 21 -5.46 47.39 -1.94
CA PRO A 21 -5.44 47.54 -3.40
C PRO A 21 -4.25 46.83 -4.07
N GLY A 22 -3.04 46.99 -3.52
CA GLY A 22 -1.83 46.34 -4.06
C GLY A 22 -1.82 44.82 -3.92
N GLN A 23 -2.54 44.26 -2.95
CA GLN A 23 -2.69 42.81 -2.78
C GLN A 23 -3.62 42.24 -3.86
N TYR A 24 -4.68 42.96 -4.25
CA TYR A 24 -5.49 42.56 -5.41
C TYR A 24 -4.70 42.60 -6.71
N ASP A 25 -3.81 43.56 -6.88
CA ASP A 25 -2.96 43.67 -8.06
C ASP A 25 -1.98 42.49 -8.16
N ARG A 26 -1.31 42.13 -7.04
CA ARG A 26 -0.44 40.95 -6.96
C ARG A 26 -1.21 39.64 -7.20
N LEU A 27 -2.41 39.50 -6.62
CA LEU A 27 -3.22 38.30 -6.79
C LEU A 27 -3.75 38.16 -8.22
N TRP A 28 -4.05 39.27 -8.88
CA TRP A 28 -4.41 39.29 -10.30
C TRP A 28 -3.23 38.91 -11.20
N ALA A 29 -2.04 39.47 -10.95
CA ALA A 29 -0.83 39.07 -11.67
C ALA A 29 -0.54 37.56 -11.48
N TYR A 30 -0.61 37.06 -10.25
CA TYR A 30 -0.51 35.62 -9.96
C TYR A 30 -1.55 34.79 -10.74
N HIS A 31 -2.80 35.27 -10.83
CA HIS A 31 -3.83 34.59 -11.60
C HIS A 31 -3.45 34.46 -13.08
N GLN A 32 -2.92 35.52 -13.69
CA GLN A 32 -2.47 35.50 -15.08
C GLN A 32 -1.33 34.50 -15.28
N MET A 33 -0.30 34.54 -14.42
CA MET A 33 0.82 33.60 -14.45
C MET A 33 0.35 32.14 -14.28
N LEU A 34 -0.54 31.88 -13.32
CA LEU A 34 -1.09 30.56 -13.06
C LEU A 34 -1.87 30.04 -14.29
N ARG A 35 -2.68 30.88 -14.93
CA ARG A 35 -3.46 30.53 -16.13
C ARG A 35 -2.55 30.17 -17.31
N GLU A 36 -1.54 30.98 -17.55
CA GLU A 36 -0.58 30.77 -18.62
C GLU A 36 0.22 29.48 -18.41
N ALA A 37 0.77 29.29 -17.21
CA ALA A 37 1.55 28.11 -16.88
C ALA A 37 0.70 26.82 -16.81
N ASN A 38 -0.60 26.91 -16.54
CA ASN A 38 -1.46 25.74 -16.39
C ASN A 38 -1.53 24.87 -17.65
N ALA A 39 -1.51 25.48 -18.84
CA ALA A 39 -1.55 24.77 -20.11
C ALA A 39 -0.36 23.81 -20.29
N ARG A 40 0.80 24.16 -19.72
CA ARG A 40 2.03 23.35 -19.79
C ARG A 40 2.23 22.44 -18.58
N LEU A 41 1.88 22.92 -17.39
CA LEU A 41 2.27 22.28 -16.12
C LEU A 41 1.14 21.55 -15.38
N ASN A 42 -0.10 21.63 -15.87
CA ASN A 42 -1.28 21.00 -15.26
C ASN A 42 -1.36 21.31 -13.74
N LEU A 43 -1.31 22.59 -13.39
CA LEU A 43 -1.29 23.10 -12.01
C LEU A 43 -2.66 23.04 -11.33
N THR A 44 -3.75 23.10 -12.10
CA THR A 44 -5.14 23.10 -11.64
C THR A 44 -6.08 22.53 -12.70
N ARG A 45 -7.10 21.78 -12.26
CA ARG A 45 -8.21 21.28 -13.10
C ARG A 45 -9.37 22.28 -13.27
N LEU A 46 -9.29 23.44 -12.62
CA LEU A 46 -10.29 24.50 -12.74
C LEU A 46 -9.97 25.39 -13.94
N HIS A 47 -10.93 25.51 -14.85
CA HIS A 47 -10.76 26.25 -16.11
C HIS A 47 -11.52 27.58 -16.16
N SER A 48 -12.61 27.73 -15.41
CA SER A 48 -13.36 28.99 -15.38
C SER A 48 -12.78 29.97 -14.36
N PHE A 49 -12.70 31.24 -14.75
CA PHE A 49 -12.18 32.33 -13.92
C PHE A 49 -12.86 32.39 -12.55
N GLU A 50 -14.19 32.42 -12.53
CA GLU A 50 -14.96 32.50 -11.29
C GLU A 50 -14.71 31.29 -10.37
N SER A 51 -14.65 30.08 -10.92
CA SER A 51 -14.32 28.90 -10.12
C SER A 51 -12.91 28.95 -9.55
N MET A 52 -11.93 29.47 -10.29
CA MET A 52 -10.58 29.67 -9.76
C MET A 52 -10.58 30.71 -8.64
N VAL A 53 -11.25 31.85 -8.81
CA VAL A 53 -11.31 32.88 -7.76
C VAL A 53 -11.95 32.33 -6.49
N ILE A 54 -13.07 31.62 -6.60
CA ILE A 54 -13.80 31.10 -5.44
C ILE A 54 -13.09 29.90 -4.80
N LYS A 55 -12.70 28.89 -5.58
CA LYS A 55 -12.20 27.60 -5.04
C LYS A 55 -10.69 27.58 -4.81
N HIS A 56 -9.94 28.53 -5.37
CA HIS A 56 -8.51 28.69 -5.07
C HIS A 56 -8.26 29.86 -4.15
N TYR A 57 -8.67 31.07 -4.51
CA TYR A 57 -8.23 32.25 -3.76
C TYR A 57 -9.09 32.51 -2.51
N VAL A 58 -10.41 32.53 -2.66
CA VAL A 58 -11.32 32.70 -1.51
C VAL A 58 -11.16 31.54 -0.53
N ASP A 59 -11.13 30.29 -1.00
CA ASP A 59 -10.91 29.13 -0.14
C ASP A 59 -9.55 29.17 0.58
N SER A 60 -8.48 29.62 -0.09
CA SER A 60 -7.16 29.77 0.58
C SER A 60 -7.18 30.84 1.67
N LEU A 61 -7.90 31.93 1.47
CA LEU A 61 -7.87 33.10 2.37
C LEU A 61 -8.91 33.06 3.48
N ILE A 62 -9.98 32.28 3.34
CA ILE A 62 -11.07 32.24 4.33
C ILE A 62 -10.60 31.74 5.70
N ILE A 63 -9.51 30.97 5.74
CA ILE A 63 -8.94 30.44 6.98
C ILE A 63 -8.45 31.55 7.92
N LEU A 64 -8.08 32.71 7.38
CA LEU A 64 -7.63 33.89 8.13
C LEU A 64 -8.72 34.49 9.03
N ARG A 65 -9.97 34.02 8.92
CA ARG A 65 -11.06 34.38 9.83
C ARG A 65 -11.08 33.55 11.11
N PHE A 66 -10.42 32.40 11.09
CA PHE A 66 -10.45 31.43 12.18
C PHE A 66 -9.13 31.43 12.96
N ILE A 67 -8.02 31.80 12.31
CA ILE A 67 -6.70 31.70 12.90
C ILE A 67 -5.74 32.75 12.34
N ASP A 68 -4.80 33.16 13.19
CA ASP A 68 -3.60 33.88 12.77
C ASP A 68 -2.53 32.90 12.26
N LEU A 69 -1.78 33.32 11.25
CA LEU A 69 -0.72 32.48 10.70
C LEU A 69 0.52 32.53 11.59
N THR A 70 1.02 31.36 11.97
CA THR A 70 2.33 31.23 12.60
C THR A 70 3.44 31.53 11.59
N SER A 71 4.59 32.03 12.06
CA SER A 71 5.77 32.26 11.20
C SER A 71 7.04 31.67 11.84
N PRO A 72 7.89 30.93 11.10
CA PRO A 72 7.77 30.58 9.68
C PRO A 72 6.67 29.54 9.39
N LEU A 73 5.99 29.66 8.24
CA LEU A 73 4.94 28.77 7.76
C LEU A 73 5.38 27.97 6.52
N VAL A 74 5.18 26.66 6.52
CA VAL A 74 5.40 25.82 5.32
C VAL A 74 4.07 25.54 4.63
N ASP A 75 3.96 25.84 3.33
CA ASP A 75 2.92 25.29 2.47
C ASP A 75 3.38 23.93 1.93
N MET A 76 2.92 22.86 2.57
CA MET A 76 3.30 21.49 2.21
C MET A 76 2.49 21.01 1.02
N GLY A 77 3.19 20.74 -0.09
CA GLY A 77 2.61 20.33 -1.36
C GLY A 77 1.99 21.49 -2.13
N SER A 78 2.73 22.60 -2.23
CA SER A 78 2.21 23.89 -2.72
C SER A 78 1.62 23.80 -4.13
N GLY A 79 2.08 22.88 -4.99
CA GLY A 79 1.54 22.68 -6.33
C GLY A 79 1.72 23.92 -7.20
N GLY A 80 0.61 24.56 -7.58
CA GLY A 80 0.63 25.87 -8.25
C GLY A 80 0.82 27.07 -7.32
N GLY A 81 1.06 26.84 -6.03
CA GLY A 81 1.27 27.86 -5.00
C GLY A 81 0.05 28.07 -4.09
N LEU A 82 -0.77 27.03 -3.88
CA LEU A 82 -2.05 27.16 -3.19
C LEU A 82 -2.13 26.20 -1.99
N PRO A 83 -2.33 26.69 -0.76
CA PRO A 83 -2.77 28.05 -0.41
C PRO A 83 -1.66 29.09 -0.19
N GLY A 84 -0.37 28.72 -0.31
CA GLY A 84 0.76 29.55 0.10
C GLY A 84 0.84 30.94 -0.53
N ILE A 85 0.80 31.06 -1.86
CA ILE A 85 0.92 32.35 -2.55
C ILE A 85 -0.22 33.32 -2.16
N PRO A 86 -1.52 32.95 -2.21
CA PRO A 86 -2.58 33.82 -1.70
C PRO A 86 -2.35 34.26 -0.26
N LEU A 87 -1.97 33.34 0.63
CA LEU A 87 -1.72 33.66 2.03
C LEU A 87 -0.57 34.65 2.19
N LYS A 88 0.55 34.45 1.48
CA LYS A 88 1.70 35.37 1.50
C LYS A 88 1.34 36.76 0.98
N ILE A 89 0.50 36.85 -0.05
CA ILE A 89 0.01 38.13 -0.55
C ILE A 89 -0.82 38.85 0.53
N ALA A 90 -1.71 38.12 1.22
CA ALA A 90 -2.58 38.69 2.26
C ALA A 90 -1.86 38.99 3.60
N ARG A 91 -0.76 38.30 3.88
CA ARG A 91 0.07 38.40 5.10
C ARG A 91 1.55 38.48 4.72
N PRO A 92 2.00 39.62 4.16
CA PRO A 92 3.36 39.77 3.65
C PRO A 92 4.45 39.58 4.71
N GLU A 93 4.12 39.83 5.98
CA GLU A 93 5.00 39.68 7.15
C GLU A 93 5.34 38.22 7.49
N VAL A 94 4.53 37.25 7.05
CA VAL A 94 4.74 35.83 7.39
C VAL A 94 5.89 35.26 6.57
N GLU A 95 7.00 34.87 7.19
CA GLU A 95 8.01 34.05 6.53
C GLU A 95 7.39 32.74 6.02
N MET A 96 7.60 32.43 4.74
CA MET A 96 6.93 31.30 4.09
C MET A 96 7.90 30.39 3.33
N ILE A 97 7.61 29.09 3.34
CA ILE A 97 8.34 28.07 2.60
C ILE A 97 7.35 27.29 1.75
N LEU A 98 7.53 27.31 0.44
CA LEU A 98 6.73 26.52 -0.49
C LEU A 98 7.42 25.18 -0.76
N ALA A 99 6.89 24.10 -0.20
CA ALA A 99 7.45 22.75 -0.38
C ALA A 99 6.77 22.03 -1.57
N GLU A 100 7.48 21.92 -2.70
CA GLU A 100 6.98 21.28 -3.93
C GLU A 100 8.06 20.34 -4.52
N PRO A 101 7.82 19.03 -4.58
CA PRO A 101 8.83 18.06 -5.03
C PRO A 101 9.05 18.03 -6.55
N ARG A 102 8.11 18.51 -7.38
CA ARG A 102 8.28 18.50 -8.84
C ARG A 102 9.06 19.74 -9.29
N GLN A 103 10.24 19.52 -9.85
CA GLN A 103 11.16 20.59 -10.28
C GLN A 103 10.49 21.65 -11.16
N ALA A 104 9.77 21.25 -12.21
CA ALA A 104 9.09 22.20 -13.11
C ALA A 104 8.03 23.08 -12.40
N ARG A 105 7.42 22.59 -11.31
CA ARG A 105 6.48 23.38 -10.50
C ARG A 105 7.22 24.27 -9.51
N ALA A 106 8.29 23.77 -8.90
CA ALA A 106 9.16 24.57 -8.03
C ALA A 106 9.78 25.76 -8.80
N GLU A 107 10.22 25.56 -10.04
CA GLU A 107 10.70 26.63 -10.92
C GLU A 107 9.61 27.67 -11.21
N PHE A 108 8.38 27.23 -11.51
CA PHE A 108 7.24 28.13 -11.65
C PHE A 108 6.98 28.94 -10.37
N LEU A 109 7.06 28.32 -9.19
CA LEU A 109 6.89 29.02 -7.92
C LEU A 109 7.98 30.06 -7.68
N ARG A 110 9.23 29.77 -8.03
CA ARG A 110 10.34 30.74 -7.95
C ARG A 110 10.08 31.94 -8.85
N LEU A 111 9.66 31.69 -10.09
CA LEU A 111 9.27 32.75 -11.04
C LEU A 111 8.12 33.61 -10.48
N VAL A 112 7.11 32.99 -9.88
CA VAL A 112 6.00 33.71 -9.23
C VAL A 112 6.49 34.59 -8.08
N CYS A 113 7.35 34.07 -7.20
CA CYS A 113 7.87 34.84 -6.07
C CYS A 113 8.68 36.05 -6.55
N ASP A 114 9.51 35.86 -7.57
CA ASP A 114 10.34 36.91 -8.18
C ASP A 114 9.49 37.99 -8.87
N GLN A 115 8.60 37.61 -9.80
CA GLN A 115 7.79 38.58 -10.55
C GLN A 115 6.82 39.38 -9.70
N LEU A 116 6.33 38.81 -8.59
CA LEU A 116 5.43 39.50 -7.67
C LEU A 116 6.15 40.30 -6.58
N GLY A 117 7.49 40.23 -6.52
CA GLY A 117 8.28 40.88 -5.47
C GLY A 117 7.89 40.41 -4.08
N LEU A 118 7.71 39.10 -3.90
CA LEU A 118 7.38 38.53 -2.59
C LEU A 118 8.67 38.34 -1.78
N GLU A 119 8.79 39.03 -0.67
CA GLU A 119 9.92 38.93 0.26
C GLU A 119 9.66 37.90 1.36
N GLY A 120 10.70 37.35 1.98
CA GLY A 120 10.54 36.37 3.05
C GLY A 120 9.75 35.12 2.61
N ILE A 121 9.94 34.68 1.37
CA ILE A 121 9.38 33.45 0.84
C ILE A 121 10.46 32.67 0.09
N GLU A 122 10.53 31.36 0.31
CA GLU A 122 11.47 30.48 -0.40
C GLU A 122 10.77 29.23 -0.97
N VAL A 123 11.38 28.62 -1.98
CA VAL A 123 10.88 27.38 -2.59
C VAL A 123 11.79 26.21 -2.25
N PHE A 124 11.28 25.30 -1.43
CA PHE A 124 11.92 24.03 -1.11
C PHE A 124 11.51 22.96 -2.13
N ALA A 125 12.39 22.68 -3.09
CA ALA A 125 12.12 21.79 -4.22
C ALA A 125 12.27 20.29 -3.86
N SER A 126 11.64 19.86 -2.76
CA SER A 126 11.67 18.48 -2.28
C SER A 126 10.44 18.14 -1.43
N LYS A 127 10.25 16.86 -1.13
CA LYS A 127 9.20 16.41 -0.21
C LYS A 127 9.58 16.82 1.21
N LEU A 128 8.63 17.43 1.93
CA LEU A 128 8.76 17.64 3.38
C LEU A 128 8.83 16.27 4.09
N GLY A 129 9.81 16.13 4.99
CA GLY A 129 10.14 14.89 5.71
C GLY A 129 11.48 15.05 6.46
N PRO A 130 12.11 13.95 6.92
CA PRO A 130 13.28 14.00 7.82
C PRO A 130 14.49 14.80 7.31
N ARG A 131 14.64 14.96 5.99
CA ARG A 131 15.73 15.75 5.39
C ARG A 131 15.53 17.27 5.51
N PHE A 132 14.33 17.71 5.86
CA PHE A 132 14.05 19.11 6.11
C PHE A 132 14.33 19.42 7.59
N THR A 133 15.48 20.04 7.84
CA THR A 133 16.01 20.25 9.20
C THR A 133 15.67 21.62 9.78
N ARG A 134 15.14 22.55 8.97
CA ARG A 134 14.75 23.89 9.43
C ARG A 134 13.55 23.80 10.36
N ARG A 135 13.64 24.46 11.52
CA ARG A 135 12.51 24.61 12.45
C ARG A 135 11.51 25.62 11.90
N VAL A 136 10.23 25.28 12.00
CA VAL A 136 9.12 26.12 11.55
C VAL A 136 8.05 26.19 12.63
N ALA A 137 7.28 27.28 12.64
CA ALA A 137 6.22 27.50 13.61
C ALA A 137 4.89 26.89 13.14
N GLY A 138 4.71 26.68 11.83
CA GLY A 138 3.57 25.94 11.34
C GLY A 138 3.73 25.32 9.96
N VAL A 139 2.80 24.41 9.66
CA VAL A 139 2.65 23.78 8.36
C VAL A 139 1.18 23.85 7.94
N ILE A 140 0.91 24.32 6.73
CA ILE A 140 -0.41 24.27 6.11
C ILE A 140 -0.41 23.30 4.93
N THR A 141 -1.50 22.58 4.72
CA THR A 141 -1.65 21.70 3.56
C THR A 141 -3.08 21.64 3.04
N ARG A 142 -3.19 21.42 1.72
CA ARG A 142 -4.44 21.25 1.00
C ARG A 142 -4.34 20.05 0.04
N ALA A 143 -5.05 18.97 0.36
CA ALA A 143 -5.19 17.77 -0.48
C ALA A 143 -3.88 17.02 -0.83
N VAL A 144 -2.94 16.91 0.12
CA VAL A 144 -1.66 16.19 -0.08
C VAL A 144 -1.67 14.75 0.44
N ALA A 145 -2.16 14.55 1.66
CA ALA A 145 -2.15 13.27 2.36
C ALA A 145 -3.23 13.23 3.45
N THR A 146 -3.37 12.09 4.12
CA THR A 146 -4.22 11.99 5.32
C THR A 146 -3.62 12.81 6.48
N ILE A 147 -4.43 13.12 7.50
CA ILE A 147 -3.96 13.82 8.71
C ILE A 147 -2.81 13.04 9.37
N PRO A 148 -2.92 11.73 9.68
CA PRO A 148 -1.82 10.99 10.30
C PRO A 148 -0.52 11.02 9.49
N GLU A 149 -0.57 10.71 8.20
CA GLU A 149 0.62 10.71 7.32
C GLU A 149 1.30 12.08 7.26
N THR A 150 0.51 13.16 7.35
CA THR A 150 1.08 14.50 7.37
C THR A 150 1.76 14.78 8.69
N LEU A 151 1.14 14.42 9.83
CA LEU A 151 1.72 14.60 11.17
C LEU A 151 3.07 13.88 11.27
N ASP A 152 3.18 12.66 10.76
CA ASP A 152 4.46 11.92 10.68
C ASP A 152 5.55 12.70 9.95
N ARG A 153 5.20 13.39 8.86
CA ARG A 153 6.16 14.10 8.01
C ARG A 153 6.63 15.42 8.60
N VAL A 154 5.81 16.06 9.42
CA VAL A 154 6.06 17.43 9.93
C VAL A 154 6.56 17.44 11.37
N VAL A 155 6.42 16.33 12.11
CA VAL A 155 6.80 16.24 13.53
C VAL A 155 8.25 16.66 13.80
N HIS A 156 9.15 16.45 12.84
CA HIS A 156 10.57 16.74 12.98
C HIS A 156 10.93 18.21 12.74
N CYS A 157 10.12 18.96 11.98
CA CYS A 157 10.38 20.36 11.69
C CYS A 157 9.58 21.32 12.58
N LEU A 158 8.51 20.85 13.23
CA LEU A 158 7.74 21.64 14.18
C LEU A 158 8.38 21.66 15.58
N GLY A 159 8.47 22.84 16.17
CA GLY A 159 8.78 23.01 17.59
C GLY A 159 7.55 22.77 18.48
N ALA A 160 7.77 22.71 19.80
CA ALA A 160 6.67 22.70 20.77
C ALA A 160 5.79 23.95 20.59
N GLY A 161 4.47 23.77 20.58
CA GLY A 161 3.50 24.82 20.27
C GLY A 161 3.31 25.11 18.77
N GLY A 162 4.11 24.50 17.90
CA GLY A 162 3.94 24.66 16.45
C GLY A 162 2.64 24.05 15.94
N GLN A 163 2.07 24.60 14.87
CA GLN A 163 0.73 24.24 14.41
C GLN A 163 0.70 23.56 13.04
N VAL A 164 -0.23 22.62 12.86
CA VAL A 164 -0.53 21.99 11.56
C VAL A 164 -1.95 22.33 11.16
N LEU A 165 -2.10 23.05 10.05
CA LEU A 165 -3.35 23.53 9.51
C LEU A 165 -3.78 22.66 8.32
N PHE A 166 -4.86 21.90 8.49
CA PHE A 166 -5.41 21.03 7.47
C PHE A 166 -6.65 21.65 6.83
N MET A 167 -6.56 21.97 5.54
CA MET A 167 -7.71 22.36 4.73
C MET A 167 -8.37 21.11 4.14
N LYS A 168 -9.44 20.62 4.78
CA LYS A 168 -10.08 19.33 4.48
C LYS A 168 -11.52 19.47 3.97
N GLY A 169 -12.00 18.41 3.33
CA GLY A 169 -13.43 18.21 3.06
C GLY A 169 -14.21 17.87 4.33
N PRO A 170 -15.54 17.76 4.27
CA PRO A 170 -16.37 17.49 5.45
C PRO A 170 -16.15 16.09 6.04
N ALA A 171 -15.77 15.11 5.22
CA ALA A 171 -15.55 13.72 5.60
C ALA A 171 -14.09 13.46 6.03
N CYS A 172 -13.69 14.00 7.19
CA CYS A 172 -12.36 13.76 7.76
C CYS A 172 -12.39 13.24 9.20
N ASP A 173 -13.56 12.83 9.72
CA ASP A 173 -13.71 12.37 11.10
C ASP A 173 -12.90 11.09 11.38
N GLU A 174 -12.85 10.16 10.42
CA GLU A 174 -12.03 8.95 10.53
C GLU A 174 -10.53 9.29 10.62
N GLU A 175 -10.05 10.23 9.80
CA GLU A 175 -8.66 10.69 9.84
C GLU A 175 -8.32 11.36 11.18
N ILE A 176 -9.26 12.14 11.74
CA ILE A 176 -9.12 12.78 13.05
C ILE A 176 -9.08 11.72 14.17
N ALA A 177 -9.98 10.74 14.14
CA ALA A 177 -10.02 9.65 15.11
C ALA A 177 -8.73 8.83 15.08
N GLN A 178 -8.24 8.51 13.88
CA GLN A 178 -6.98 7.79 13.70
C GLN A 178 -5.80 8.61 14.21
N ALA A 179 -5.71 9.91 13.88
CA ALA A 179 -4.65 10.78 14.37
C ALA A 179 -4.65 10.91 15.89
N ARG A 180 -5.83 11.00 16.52
CA ARG A 180 -5.95 11.00 17.98
C ARG A 180 -5.41 9.70 18.60
N GLN A 181 -5.66 8.56 17.97
CA GLN A 181 -5.17 7.26 18.44
C GLN A 181 -3.66 7.10 18.26
N SER A 182 -3.11 7.45 17.09
CA SER A 182 -1.72 7.18 16.74
C SER A 182 -0.74 8.30 17.14
N HIS A 183 -1.21 9.56 17.24
CA HIS A 183 -0.36 10.73 17.46
C HIS A 183 -0.69 11.52 18.72
N GLY A 184 -1.63 11.06 19.57
CA GLY A 184 -2.12 11.81 20.74
C GLY A 184 -1.04 12.18 21.77
N GLY A 185 0.11 11.47 21.80
CA GLY A 185 1.26 11.81 22.65
C GLY A 185 2.17 12.92 22.08
N LEU A 186 2.04 13.25 20.79
CA LEU A 186 2.87 14.20 20.07
C LEU A 186 2.09 15.41 19.58
N PHE A 187 0.81 15.24 19.28
CA PHE A 187 -0.05 16.29 18.77
C PHE A 187 -1.40 16.28 19.49
N ARG A 188 -1.96 17.47 19.66
CA ARG A 188 -3.30 17.67 20.19
C ARG A 188 -4.15 18.40 19.18
N LEU A 189 -5.34 17.90 18.90
CA LEU A 189 -6.35 18.65 18.16
C LEU A 189 -6.76 19.87 18.99
N VAL A 190 -6.53 21.07 18.48
CA VAL A 190 -6.84 22.33 19.17
C VAL A 190 -8.01 23.08 18.55
N ALA A 191 -8.29 22.85 17.27
CA ALA A 191 -9.47 23.42 16.63
C ALA A 191 -9.97 22.59 15.44
N ASP A 192 -11.26 22.70 15.15
CA ASP A 192 -11.92 22.13 13.99
C ASP A 192 -13.05 23.05 13.55
N HIS A 193 -12.76 23.93 12.60
CA HIS A 193 -13.70 24.94 12.13
C HIS A 193 -14.39 24.47 10.86
N ALA A 194 -15.68 24.15 10.95
CA ALA A 194 -16.50 23.90 9.78
C ALA A 194 -16.87 25.22 9.09
N TYR A 195 -16.69 25.28 7.77
CA TYR A 195 -17.09 26.43 6.97
C TYR A 195 -17.63 26.02 5.60
N ARG A 196 -18.29 26.97 4.94
CA ARG A 196 -18.76 26.83 3.56
C ARG A 196 -18.03 27.86 2.72
N ILE A 197 -17.50 27.44 1.57
CA ILE A 197 -16.92 28.41 0.63
C ILE A 197 -18.07 29.30 0.13
N PRO A 198 -18.02 30.63 0.34
CA PRO A 198 -19.09 31.53 -0.04
C PRO A 198 -19.49 31.34 -1.50
N ARG A 199 -20.79 31.50 -1.79
CA ARG A 199 -21.37 31.32 -3.13
C ARG A 199 -21.27 29.89 -3.68
N THR A 200 -21.03 28.90 -2.82
CA THR A 200 -21.02 27.48 -3.24
C THR A 200 -21.70 26.58 -2.20
N THR A 201 -22.03 25.36 -2.60
CA THR A 201 -22.48 24.30 -1.70
C THR A 201 -21.32 23.54 -1.03
N HIS A 202 -20.06 23.89 -1.33
CA HIS A 202 -18.87 23.17 -0.84
C HIS A 202 -18.65 23.40 0.65
N LYS A 203 -18.85 22.34 1.44
CA LYS A 203 -18.46 22.29 2.85
C LYS A 203 -16.96 22.00 2.96
N ARG A 204 -16.32 22.60 3.96
CA ARG A 204 -14.90 22.47 4.28
C ARG A 204 -14.71 22.46 5.80
N ARG A 205 -13.56 21.97 6.23
CA ARG A 205 -13.10 22.03 7.61
C ARG A 205 -11.66 22.52 7.63
N LEU A 206 -11.37 23.43 8.56
CA LEU A 206 -10.02 23.77 8.97
C LEU A 206 -9.73 23.04 10.27
N VAL A 207 -8.96 21.96 10.18
CA VAL A 207 -8.58 21.13 11.34
C VAL A 207 -7.18 21.56 11.76
N VAL A 208 -7.00 21.87 13.04
CA VAL A 208 -5.75 22.44 13.57
C VAL A 208 -5.22 21.53 14.67
N TYR A 209 -3.99 21.05 14.48
CA TYR A 209 -3.23 20.33 15.50
C TYR A 209 -2.10 21.19 16.03
N GLU A 210 -1.84 21.10 17.32
CA GLU A 210 -0.70 21.71 17.99
C GLU A 210 0.31 20.63 18.38
N ARG A 211 1.59 20.91 18.16
CA ARG A 211 2.71 20.05 18.52
C ARG A 211 2.96 20.16 20.02
N LEU A 212 2.85 19.04 20.73
CA LEU A 212 3.14 18.94 22.15
C LEU A 212 4.65 19.06 22.42
N GLY A 213 5.01 19.54 23.62
CA GLY A 213 6.41 19.67 24.05
C GLY A 213 7.13 18.35 24.28
N THR A 214 6.43 17.21 24.21
CA THR A 214 7.04 15.88 24.13
C THR A 214 8.07 15.93 23.01
N PRO A 215 9.36 15.63 23.25
CA PRO A 215 10.36 15.53 22.19
C PRO A 215 9.75 14.71 21.05
N ALA A 216 9.94 15.15 19.81
CA ALA A 216 9.61 14.26 18.71
C ALA A 216 10.38 12.99 19.02
N PRO A 217 9.83 11.77 18.78
CA PRO A 217 10.72 10.63 18.67
C PRO A 217 11.82 11.13 17.78
N THR A 218 13.03 11.21 18.35
CA THR A 218 14.18 11.63 17.58
C THR A 218 14.05 10.75 16.35
N VAL A 219 14.12 11.34 15.15
CA VAL A 219 14.80 10.56 14.13
C VAL A 219 16.19 10.47 14.74
N GLU A 220 16.40 9.47 15.62
CA GLU A 220 17.61 8.70 15.56
C GLU A 220 17.73 8.51 14.07
N ALA A 221 18.67 9.27 13.47
CA ALA A 221 19.06 9.07 12.09
C ALA A 221 19.05 7.56 11.96
N VAL A 222 18.04 6.99 11.26
CA VAL A 222 17.65 5.58 11.37
C VAL A 222 18.93 4.85 11.63
N PRO A 223 19.19 4.30 12.84
CA PRO A 223 20.54 3.96 13.28
C PRO A 223 21.19 3.28 12.11
N GLU A 224 22.17 3.97 11.50
CA GLU A 224 22.53 3.81 10.08
C GLU A 224 22.46 2.33 9.79
N TYR A 225 21.45 1.91 9.02
CA TYR A 225 21.04 0.51 9.02
C TYR A 225 22.28 -0.34 8.85
N ALA A 226 22.70 -1.02 9.92
CA ALA A 226 24.10 -1.44 10.02
C ALA A 226 24.42 -2.61 9.08
N GLY A 227 23.39 -3.15 8.43
CA GLY A 227 23.50 -4.19 7.44
C GLY A 227 23.82 -3.69 6.03
N PRO A 228 24.07 -4.61 5.10
CA PRO A 228 24.50 -4.25 3.75
C PRO A 228 23.35 -3.58 2.99
N VAL A 229 23.56 -2.33 2.62
CA VAL A 229 22.64 -1.54 1.78
C VAL A 229 23.18 -1.46 0.36
N ARG A 230 22.33 -1.71 -0.65
CA ARG A 230 22.69 -1.52 -2.06
C ARG A 230 21.57 -0.83 -2.81
N GLU A 231 21.93 0.17 -3.60
CA GLU A 231 20.99 0.83 -4.51
C GLU A 231 21.00 0.13 -5.87
N LEU A 232 19.82 -0.21 -6.38
CA LEU A 232 19.62 -0.85 -7.68
C LEU A 232 18.89 0.16 -8.59
N THR A 233 19.61 0.71 -9.56
CA THR A 233 19.09 1.74 -10.48
C THR A 233 19.08 1.30 -11.95
N SER A 234 19.61 0.13 -12.26
CA SER A 234 19.69 -0.43 -13.63
C SER A 234 19.03 -1.81 -13.72
N GLU A 235 18.30 -2.04 -14.82
CA GLU A 235 17.72 -3.34 -15.16
C GLU A 235 18.79 -4.42 -15.43
N ASP A 236 20.02 -3.99 -15.75
CA ASP A 236 21.12 -4.90 -16.01
C ASP A 236 21.78 -5.46 -14.76
N ASN A 237 21.45 -4.91 -13.58
CA ASN A 237 22.00 -5.35 -12.31
C ASN A 237 21.69 -6.84 -12.06
N PRO A 238 22.69 -7.69 -11.74
CA PRO A 238 22.48 -9.12 -11.51
C PRO A 238 21.46 -9.44 -10.41
N THR A 239 21.42 -8.63 -9.35
CA THR A 239 20.45 -8.79 -8.24
C THR A 239 19.03 -8.51 -8.71
N PHE A 240 18.85 -7.47 -9.53
CA PHE A 240 17.56 -7.15 -10.11
C PHE A 240 17.11 -8.21 -11.14
N LYS A 241 18.02 -8.67 -12.01
CA LYS A 241 17.75 -9.77 -12.95
C LYS A 241 17.29 -11.02 -12.22
N LEU A 242 17.96 -11.39 -11.12
CA LEU A 242 17.52 -12.49 -10.25
C LEU A 242 16.11 -12.23 -9.71
N ALA A 243 15.88 -11.08 -9.08
CA ALA A 243 14.57 -10.76 -8.47
C ALA A 243 13.44 -10.76 -9.52
N ARG A 244 13.73 -10.30 -10.74
CA ARG A 244 12.80 -10.34 -11.88
C ARG A 244 12.54 -11.76 -12.36
N ASP A 245 13.54 -12.63 -12.40
CA ASP A 245 13.36 -14.05 -12.74
C ASP A 245 12.38 -14.74 -11.77
N LEU A 246 12.36 -14.32 -10.48
CA LEU A 246 11.45 -14.85 -9.45
C LEU A 246 9.97 -14.54 -9.70
N LEU A 247 9.65 -13.68 -10.66
CA LEU A 247 8.28 -13.47 -11.10
C LEU A 247 7.71 -14.70 -11.83
N THR A 248 8.56 -15.69 -12.14
CA THR A 248 8.18 -16.92 -12.83
C THR A 248 8.49 -18.17 -12.00
N GLY A 249 7.69 -19.22 -12.15
CA GLY A 249 7.95 -20.51 -11.49
C GLY A 249 9.30 -21.14 -11.88
N ARG A 250 9.79 -20.88 -13.10
CA ARG A 250 11.11 -21.35 -13.56
C ARG A 250 12.24 -20.65 -12.81
N GLY A 251 12.17 -19.32 -12.68
CA GLY A 251 13.17 -18.56 -11.93
C GLY A 251 13.20 -18.92 -10.45
N ILE A 252 12.03 -19.14 -9.85
CA ILE A 252 11.94 -19.61 -8.46
C ILE A 252 12.68 -20.95 -8.27
N ARG A 253 12.43 -21.94 -9.14
CA ARG A 253 13.14 -23.23 -9.07
C ARG A 253 14.65 -23.09 -9.26
N LYS A 254 15.07 -22.22 -10.19
CA LYS A 254 16.48 -21.96 -10.50
C LYS A 254 17.22 -21.34 -9.32
N HIS A 255 16.57 -20.43 -8.59
CA HIS A 255 17.22 -19.63 -7.55
C HIS A 255 16.93 -20.10 -6.12
N GLY A 256 15.92 -20.95 -5.90
CA GLY A 256 15.50 -21.37 -4.55
C GLY A 256 14.98 -20.21 -3.69
N GLN A 257 14.52 -19.14 -4.33
CA GLN A 257 14.06 -17.91 -3.69
C GLN A 257 12.73 -17.44 -4.28
N ALA A 258 12.00 -16.61 -3.55
CA ALA A 258 10.75 -16.04 -3.99
C ALA A 258 10.53 -14.63 -3.44
N LEU A 259 9.61 -13.90 -4.05
CA LEU A 259 9.16 -12.60 -3.57
C LEU A 259 7.87 -12.76 -2.77
N LEU A 260 7.86 -12.21 -1.56
CA LEU A 260 6.66 -12.09 -0.73
C LEU A 260 6.24 -10.62 -0.65
N SER A 261 4.98 -10.35 -0.99
CA SER A 261 4.41 -9.01 -1.04
C SER A 261 3.25 -8.83 -0.07
N GLY A 262 2.97 -7.57 0.27
CA GLY A 262 1.85 -7.17 1.11
C GLY A 262 2.25 -6.95 2.57
N PRO A 263 1.70 -5.92 3.24
CA PRO A 263 2.16 -5.50 4.57
C PRO A 263 1.96 -6.57 5.63
N ARG A 264 0.84 -7.32 5.59
CA ARG A 264 0.55 -8.39 6.57
C ARG A 264 1.48 -9.60 6.39
N PRO A 265 1.59 -10.24 5.21
CA PRO A 265 2.52 -11.35 5.02
C PRO A 265 3.98 -10.98 5.33
N VAL A 266 4.40 -9.77 4.97
CA VAL A 266 5.76 -9.27 5.24
C VAL A 266 6.02 -9.17 6.75
N ALA A 267 5.12 -8.53 7.50
CA ALA A 267 5.26 -8.41 8.95
C ALA A 267 5.25 -9.79 9.65
N GLU A 268 4.35 -10.68 9.24
CA GLU A 268 4.24 -12.02 9.81
C GLU A 268 5.47 -12.89 9.48
N ALA A 269 6.00 -12.80 8.26
CA ALA A 269 7.22 -13.50 7.87
C ALA A 269 8.45 -13.04 8.67
N LEU A 270 8.59 -11.73 8.92
CA LEU A 270 9.65 -11.20 9.78
C LEU A 270 9.54 -11.67 11.23
N GLY A 271 8.31 -11.80 11.75
CA GLY A 271 8.06 -12.24 13.12
C GLY A 271 8.24 -13.74 13.33
N ARG A 272 7.75 -14.58 12.40
CA ARG A 272 7.65 -16.03 12.60
C ARG A 272 8.59 -16.86 11.72
N TYR A 273 9.02 -16.35 10.57
CA TYR A 273 9.78 -17.07 9.55
C TYR A 273 11.09 -16.33 9.20
N ARG A 274 11.71 -15.70 10.20
CA ARG A 274 12.91 -14.85 10.01
C ARG A 274 14.06 -15.60 9.36
N ASP A 275 14.24 -16.88 9.70
CA ASP A 275 15.21 -17.81 9.12
C ASP A 275 15.01 -18.05 7.61
N ARG A 276 13.85 -17.66 7.06
CA ARG A 276 13.56 -17.72 5.63
C ARG A 276 13.78 -16.40 4.92
N VAL A 277 13.84 -15.28 5.64
CA VAL A 277 14.01 -13.96 5.02
C VAL A 277 15.47 -13.77 4.59
N ALA A 278 15.66 -13.42 3.32
CA ALA A 278 16.96 -13.28 2.67
C ALA A 278 17.32 -11.83 2.35
N ALA A 279 16.33 -10.98 2.02
CA ALA A 279 16.56 -9.55 1.81
C ALA A 279 15.28 -8.71 1.97
N TRP A 280 15.47 -7.43 2.25
CA TRP A 280 14.46 -6.38 2.28
C TRP A 280 14.55 -5.53 1.01
N LEU A 281 13.44 -5.36 0.30
CA LEU A 281 13.38 -4.63 -0.96
C LEU A 281 12.40 -3.46 -0.85
N THR A 282 12.85 -2.25 -1.19
CA THR A 282 12.02 -1.03 -1.16
C THR A 282 12.31 -0.11 -2.34
N PRO A 283 11.46 0.90 -2.62
CA PRO A 283 11.88 2.05 -3.40
C PRO A 283 13.09 2.77 -2.77
N LEU A 284 13.79 3.60 -3.54
CA LEU A 284 14.91 4.42 -3.06
C LEU A 284 14.53 5.31 -1.85
N ASP A 285 13.29 5.80 -1.80
CA ASP A 285 12.73 6.60 -0.70
C ASP A 285 11.91 5.76 0.31
N GLY A 286 11.95 4.43 0.20
CA GLY A 286 11.25 3.53 1.11
C GLY A 286 11.95 3.34 2.46
N PRO A 287 11.24 2.78 3.46
CA PRO A 287 11.76 2.64 4.81
C PRO A 287 12.86 1.57 4.91
N PRO A 288 13.78 1.70 5.89
CA PRO A 288 14.75 0.65 6.22
C PRO A 288 14.04 -0.65 6.66
N PRO A 289 14.76 -1.78 6.71
CA PRO A 289 14.27 -2.97 7.40
C PRO A 289 13.91 -2.60 8.85
N PRO A 290 12.77 -3.07 9.36
CA PRO A 290 12.34 -2.71 10.71
C PRO A 290 13.22 -3.45 11.75
N PRO A 291 13.35 -2.96 12.99
CA PRO A 291 14.23 -3.56 14.01
C PRO A 291 13.96 -5.06 14.26
N GLU A 292 12.72 -5.50 14.07
CA GLU A 292 12.29 -6.89 14.15
C GLU A 292 12.89 -7.79 13.07
N ALA A 293 13.61 -7.24 12.09
CA ALA A 293 14.45 -8.01 11.17
C ALA A 293 15.70 -8.61 11.86
N GLY A 294 16.04 -8.16 13.08
CA GLY A 294 17.03 -8.77 13.98
C GLY A 294 18.49 -8.32 13.81
N GLU A 295 19.38 -8.86 14.65
CA GLU A 295 20.85 -8.60 14.66
C GLU A 295 21.57 -9.10 13.39
N ALA A 296 20.98 -10.08 12.71
CA ALA A 296 21.40 -10.56 11.41
C ALA A 296 21.06 -9.52 10.35
N ARG A 297 21.86 -8.45 10.30
CA ARG A 297 21.99 -7.44 9.25
C ARG A 297 21.50 -7.90 7.85
N LEU A 298 20.19 -7.92 7.66
CA LEU A 298 19.48 -8.31 6.45
C LEU A 298 19.90 -7.43 5.25
N PRO A 299 20.28 -7.98 4.10
CA PRO A 299 20.54 -7.18 2.92
C PRO A 299 19.35 -6.28 2.57
N TRP A 300 19.60 -4.97 2.42
CA TRP A 300 18.61 -3.99 2.01
C TRP A 300 18.90 -3.53 0.59
N TYR A 301 18.01 -3.90 -0.33
CA TYR A 301 18.04 -3.44 -1.70
C TYR A 301 17.06 -2.28 -1.89
N ARG A 302 17.58 -1.12 -2.28
CA ARG A 302 16.81 0.10 -2.54
C ARG A 302 16.73 0.30 -4.05
N LEU A 303 15.53 0.16 -4.61
CA LEU A 303 15.31 0.10 -6.05
C LEU A 303 14.79 1.44 -6.60
N ALA A 304 15.30 1.85 -7.76
CA ALA A 304 14.66 2.90 -8.55
C ALA A 304 13.18 2.55 -8.81
N LYS A 305 12.32 3.56 -8.82
CA LYS A 305 10.86 3.38 -8.87
C LYS A 305 10.38 2.40 -9.97
N PRO A 306 10.84 2.49 -11.25
CA PRO A 306 10.39 1.57 -12.29
C PRO A 306 10.79 0.10 -12.02
N LEU A 307 11.96 -0.11 -11.41
CA LEU A 307 12.43 -1.45 -11.04
C LEU A 307 11.59 -2.03 -9.92
N PHE A 308 11.29 -1.22 -8.89
CA PHE A 308 10.42 -1.64 -7.79
C PHE A 308 9.03 -2.02 -8.29
N GLU A 309 8.41 -1.18 -9.14
CA GLU A 309 7.09 -1.43 -9.73
C GLU A 309 7.05 -2.71 -10.58
N THR A 310 8.17 -3.09 -11.20
CA THR A 310 8.28 -4.37 -11.91
C THR A 310 8.17 -5.58 -10.96
N LEU A 311 8.74 -5.47 -9.75
CA LEU A 311 8.73 -6.56 -8.77
C LEU A 311 7.44 -6.61 -7.95
N ASP A 312 6.85 -5.45 -7.65
CA ASP A 312 5.58 -5.32 -6.92
C ASP A 312 4.38 -5.56 -7.85
N THR A 313 4.28 -6.78 -8.39
CA THR A 313 3.21 -7.21 -9.29
C THR A 313 1.79 -7.07 -8.70
N ALA A 314 1.68 -6.92 -7.37
CA ALA A 314 0.43 -6.72 -6.68
C ALA A 314 0.04 -5.24 -6.52
N GLY A 315 0.93 -4.29 -6.84
CA GLY A 315 0.70 -2.85 -6.71
C GLY A 315 0.51 -2.41 -5.26
N THR A 316 1.21 -3.04 -4.33
CA THR A 316 1.07 -2.77 -2.90
C THR A 316 1.71 -1.45 -2.47
N HIS A 317 2.74 -1.01 -3.21
CA HIS A 317 3.63 0.09 -2.86
C HIS A 317 4.25 -0.03 -1.45
N ALA A 318 4.24 -1.25 -0.89
CA ALA A 318 4.80 -1.59 0.40
C ALA A 318 6.09 -2.41 0.22
N PRO A 319 7.00 -2.42 1.20
CA PRO A 319 8.21 -3.23 1.13
C PRO A 319 7.95 -4.69 0.75
N LEU A 320 8.88 -5.28 0.00
CA LEU A 320 8.85 -6.69 -0.39
C LEU A 320 9.93 -7.46 0.38
N LEU A 321 9.70 -8.75 0.59
CA LEU A 321 10.72 -9.67 1.08
C LEU A 321 11.21 -10.58 -0.03
N LEU A 322 12.53 -10.75 -0.10
CA LEU A 322 13.13 -11.91 -0.74
C LEU A 322 13.18 -13.02 0.31
N VAL A 323 12.56 -14.17 0.03
CA VAL A 323 12.48 -15.31 0.95
C VAL A 323 13.10 -16.56 0.33
N ARG A 324 13.68 -17.42 1.15
CA ARG A 324 14.16 -18.75 0.77
C ARG A 324 12.98 -19.71 0.66
N VAL A 325 12.89 -20.39 -0.48
CA VAL A 325 11.90 -21.45 -0.69
C VAL A 325 12.31 -22.68 0.12
N PRO A 326 11.41 -23.29 0.92
CA PRO A 326 11.68 -24.55 1.59
C PRO A 326 12.01 -25.66 0.60
N GLU A 327 12.84 -26.60 1.04
CA GLU A 327 13.09 -27.81 0.26
C GLU A 327 11.80 -28.61 0.10
N MET A 328 11.58 -29.11 -1.12
CA MET A 328 10.44 -29.95 -1.47
C MET A 328 10.99 -31.29 -1.95
N PRO A 329 11.13 -32.29 -1.05
CA PRO A 329 11.63 -33.60 -1.44
C PRO A 329 10.66 -34.32 -2.37
N GLU A 330 11.16 -35.32 -3.10
CA GLU A 330 10.30 -36.20 -3.91
C GLU A 330 9.37 -36.99 -2.99
N TRP A 331 8.10 -37.05 -3.38
CA TRP A 331 7.11 -37.88 -2.74
C TRP A 331 7.34 -39.36 -3.09
N SER A 332 7.19 -40.23 -2.09
CA SER A 332 7.19 -41.68 -2.26
C SER A 332 6.00 -42.26 -1.49
N ASP A 333 5.30 -43.20 -2.12
CA ASP A 333 4.20 -43.94 -1.51
C ASP A 333 4.66 -44.96 -0.47
N GLU A 334 5.94 -45.36 -0.54
CA GLU A 334 6.56 -46.29 0.42
C GLU A 334 6.89 -45.61 1.76
N ALA A 335 6.96 -44.27 1.77
CA ALA A 335 7.20 -43.52 2.99
C ALA A 335 5.97 -43.57 3.93
N PRO A 336 6.17 -43.52 5.26
CA PRO A 336 5.05 -43.51 6.20
C PRO A 336 4.04 -42.41 5.90
N TRP A 337 2.75 -42.79 5.88
CA TRP A 337 1.65 -41.85 5.70
C TRP A 337 1.32 -41.15 7.02
N PRO A 338 1.27 -39.80 7.05
CA PRO A 338 0.88 -39.08 8.25
C PRO A 338 -0.61 -39.27 8.54
N GLU A 339 -1.00 -38.99 9.78
CA GLU A 339 -2.41 -38.85 10.14
C GLU A 339 -3.06 -37.65 9.46
N GLY A 340 -4.29 -37.85 9.00
CA GLY A 340 -5.09 -36.87 8.29
C GLY A 340 -4.90 -36.89 6.78
N CYS A 341 -5.13 -35.72 6.18
CA CYS A 341 -5.14 -35.53 4.74
C CYS A 341 -3.72 -35.31 4.18
N THR A 342 -3.31 -36.12 3.20
CA THR A 342 -2.25 -35.78 2.24
C THR A 342 -2.91 -35.23 0.98
N LEU A 343 -2.68 -33.96 0.66
CA LEU A 343 -3.36 -33.27 -0.44
C LEU A 343 -2.50 -33.26 -1.71
N PHE A 344 -2.96 -33.88 -2.80
CA PHE A 344 -2.27 -33.93 -4.08
C PHE A 344 -2.79 -32.83 -5.01
N LEU A 345 -1.99 -31.79 -5.27
CA LEU A 345 -2.42 -30.59 -6.00
C LEU A 345 -1.97 -30.60 -7.47
N PRO A 346 -2.90 -30.57 -8.45
CA PRO A 346 -2.60 -30.50 -9.88
C PRO A 346 -2.77 -29.10 -10.50
N PHE A 347 -3.05 -28.05 -9.73
CA PHE A 347 -3.54 -26.79 -10.31
C PHE A 347 -2.47 -26.01 -11.08
N GLN A 348 -2.79 -25.70 -12.33
CA GLN A 348 -1.92 -24.90 -13.20
C GLN A 348 -2.03 -23.39 -12.92
N ASP A 349 -3.14 -22.93 -12.36
CA ASP A 349 -3.31 -21.53 -11.93
C ASP A 349 -2.64 -21.32 -10.56
N PRO A 350 -1.62 -20.44 -10.46
CA PRO A 350 -1.01 -20.10 -9.18
C PRO A 350 -2.00 -19.55 -8.14
N GLU A 351 -3.04 -18.81 -8.54
CA GLU A 351 -4.01 -18.25 -7.59
C GLU A 351 -4.78 -19.36 -6.86
N ASN A 352 -5.21 -20.38 -7.60
CA ASN A 352 -5.83 -21.59 -7.04
C ASN A 352 -4.88 -22.35 -6.10
N ILE A 353 -3.59 -22.48 -6.44
CA ILE A 353 -2.58 -23.06 -5.53
C ILE A 353 -2.52 -22.28 -4.22
N GLY A 354 -2.39 -20.96 -4.29
CA GLY A 354 -2.26 -20.12 -3.10
C GLY A 354 -3.51 -20.17 -2.21
N ALA A 355 -4.70 -20.12 -2.80
CA ALA A 355 -5.97 -20.22 -2.08
C ALA A 355 -6.12 -21.57 -1.34
N VAL A 356 -5.73 -22.67 -1.98
CA VAL A 356 -5.78 -23.98 -1.33
C VAL A 356 -4.71 -24.16 -0.28
N LEU A 357 -3.50 -23.65 -0.46
CA LEU A 357 -2.47 -23.72 0.59
C LEU A 357 -2.92 -23.00 1.87
N ARG A 358 -3.61 -21.87 1.72
CA ARG A 358 -4.21 -21.17 2.86
C ARG A 358 -5.27 -22.01 3.56
N SER A 359 -6.13 -22.68 2.80
CA SER A 359 -7.15 -23.58 3.33
C SER A 359 -6.53 -24.82 3.99
N ALA A 360 -5.50 -25.39 3.37
CA ALA A 360 -4.75 -26.53 3.89
C ALA A 360 -4.12 -26.21 5.24
N ALA A 361 -3.50 -25.03 5.38
CA ALA A 361 -2.99 -24.55 6.66
C ALA A 361 -4.10 -24.38 7.71
N ALA A 362 -5.21 -23.73 7.34
CA ALA A 362 -6.35 -23.48 8.22
C ALA A 362 -7.01 -24.77 8.75
N PHE A 363 -7.07 -25.81 7.92
CA PHE A 363 -7.68 -27.10 8.27
C PHE A 363 -6.67 -28.15 8.74
N SER A 364 -5.40 -27.78 8.93
CA SER A 364 -4.34 -28.67 9.42
C SER A 364 -4.12 -29.90 8.53
N VAL A 365 -4.11 -29.71 7.21
CA VAL A 365 -3.66 -30.74 6.25
C VAL A 365 -2.23 -31.13 6.59
N ALA A 366 -1.95 -32.44 6.63
CA ALA A 366 -0.69 -32.97 7.13
C ALA A 366 0.49 -32.63 6.21
N ARG A 367 0.27 -32.75 4.90
CA ARG A 367 1.24 -32.40 3.85
C ARG A 367 0.55 -32.18 2.51
N VAL A 368 1.23 -31.44 1.64
CA VAL A 368 0.81 -31.18 0.26
C VAL A 368 1.82 -31.82 -0.69
N VAL A 369 1.33 -32.57 -1.67
CA VAL A 369 2.12 -33.13 -2.76
C VAL A 369 1.78 -32.34 -4.03
N LEU A 370 2.73 -31.55 -4.51
CA LEU A 370 2.59 -30.75 -5.73
C LEU A 370 2.85 -31.65 -6.92
N LEU A 371 1.80 -31.96 -7.68
CA LEU A 371 1.92 -32.77 -8.89
C LEU A 371 2.67 -31.99 -9.98
N ARG A 372 3.21 -32.72 -10.97
CA ARG A 372 4.07 -32.12 -12.01
C ARG A 372 3.43 -30.96 -12.77
N GLU A 373 2.11 -31.00 -12.93
CA GLU A 373 1.32 -29.97 -13.62
C GLU A 373 1.17 -28.70 -12.79
N ALA A 374 1.39 -28.75 -11.47
CA ALA A 374 1.11 -27.65 -10.57
C ALA A 374 1.98 -26.42 -10.87
N ALA A 375 1.34 -25.25 -10.79
CA ALA A 375 2.05 -23.99 -10.66
C ALA A 375 2.92 -23.99 -9.40
N HIS A 376 4.04 -23.26 -9.48
CA HIS A 376 4.93 -23.16 -8.33
C HIS A 376 4.22 -22.40 -7.18
N PRO A 377 4.19 -22.94 -5.95
CA PRO A 377 3.42 -22.36 -4.84
C PRO A 377 3.93 -20.98 -4.39
N PHE A 378 5.21 -20.71 -4.62
CA PHE A 378 5.82 -19.41 -4.34
C PHE A 378 5.75 -18.39 -5.50
N HIS A 379 5.02 -18.71 -6.58
CA HIS A 379 4.77 -17.73 -7.63
C HIS A 379 4.08 -16.48 -7.04
N PRO A 380 4.37 -15.24 -7.49
CA PRO A 380 3.85 -14.02 -6.84
C PRO A 380 2.33 -14.01 -6.62
N LYS A 381 1.57 -14.49 -7.60
CA LYS A 381 0.11 -14.65 -7.49
C LYS A 381 -0.31 -15.67 -6.42
N ALA A 382 0.34 -16.83 -6.36
CA ALA A 382 0.09 -17.84 -5.35
C ALA A 382 0.49 -17.34 -3.95
N ALA A 383 1.67 -16.72 -3.84
CA ALA A 383 2.19 -16.19 -2.60
C ALA A 383 1.29 -15.09 -2.03
N ARG A 384 0.73 -14.23 -2.89
CA ARG A 384 -0.26 -13.22 -2.48
C ARG A 384 -1.52 -13.86 -1.87
N ALA A 385 -2.05 -14.91 -2.49
CA ALA A 385 -3.26 -15.58 -2.01
C ALA A 385 -3.00 -16.37 -0.71
N ALA A 386 -1.87 -17.07 -0.64
CA ALA A 386 -1.48 -17.89 0.51
C ALA A 386 -0.99 -17.07 1.72
N GLY A 387 -0.28 -15.96 1.50
CA GLY A 387 0.46 -15.25 2.54
C GLY A 387 1.56 -16.13 3.14
N THR A 388 1.66 -16.16 4.48
CA THR A 388 2.62 -17.01 5.21
C THR A 388 2.22 -18.48 5.30
N ALA A 389 1.01 -18.85 4.85
CA ALA A 389 0.59 -20.25 4.79
C ALA A 389 1.55 -21.11 3.93
N LEU A 390 2.29 -20.48 3.01
CA LEU A 390 3.38 -21.07 2.24
C LEU A 390 4.43 -21.81 3.09
N PHE A 391 4.60 -21.40 4.35
CA PHE A 391 5.60 -21.96 5.25
C PHE A 391 5.00 -22.87 6.32
N GLN A 392 3.67 -23.01 6.38
CA GLN A 392 2.99 -23.76 7.44
C GLN A 392 2.81 -25.24 7.09
N VAL A 393 2.51 -25.54 5.83
CA VAL A 393 2.22 -26.90 5.39
C VAL A 393 3.44 -27.48 4.68
N PRO A 394 3.97 -28.65 5.10
CA PRO A 394 5.05 -29.33 4.39
C PRO A 394 4.66 -29.65 2.94
N MET A 395 5.56 -29.38 2.00
CA MET A 395 5.33 -29.60 0.57
C MET A 395 6.32 -30.60 -0.01
N LEU A 396 5.83 -31.47 -0.87
CA LEU A 396 6.57 -32.51 -1.58
C LEU A 396 6.37 -32.36 -3.08
N ARG A 397 7.31 -32.85 -3.90
CA ARG A 397 7.16 -32.94 -5.35
C ARG A 397 6.59 -34.31 -5.72
N GLY A 398 5.49 -34.32 -6.47
CA GLY A 398 4.81 -35.53 -6.90
C GLY A 398 4.96 -35.79 -8.40
N PRO A 399 4.50 -36.97 -8.85
CA PRO A 399 4.47 -37.32 -10.26
C PRO A 399 3.44 -36.48 -11.03
N SER A 400 3.30 -36.77 -12.32
CA SER A 400 2.13 -36.33 -13.09
C SER A 400 0.86 -36.87 -12.49
N ILE A 401 -0.24 -36.12 -12.55
CA ILE A 401 -1.55 -36.66 -12.16
C ILE A 401 -1.91 -37.95 -12.93
N ARG A 402 -1.47 -38.09 -14.18
CA ARG A 402 -1.70 -39.29 -15.00
C ARG A 402 -0.96 -40.51 -14.49
N ASP A 403 0.19 -40.29 -13.87
CA ASP A 403 1.08 -41.34 -13.35
C ASP A 403 0.86 -41.54 -11.83
N LEU A 404 -0.03 -40.76 -11.21
CA LEU A 404 -0.31 -40.82 -9.78
C LEU A 404 -1.00 -42.14 -9.44
N THR A 405 -0.25 -43.01 -8.75
CA THR A 405 -0.73 -44.27 -8.20
C THR A 405 -0.39 -44.31 -6.73
N VAL A 406 -1.39 -44.62 -5.89
CA VAL A 406 -1.25 -44.70 -4.42
C VAL A 406 -1.74 -46.06 -3.96
N ARG A 407 -0.93 -46.74 -3.16
CA ARG A 407 -1.21 -48.05 -2.54
C ARG A 407 -1.16 -47.96 -1.01
N GLY A 408 -0.41 -47.00 -0.46
CA GLY A 408 -0.20 -46.86 1.00
C GLY A 408 -1.39 -46.33 1.80
N ALA A 409 -2.36 -45.67 1.15
CA ALA A 409 -3.58 -45.17 1.80
C ALA A 409 -4.72 -45.01 0.78
N PRO A 410 -6.00 -44.93 1.22
CA PRO A 410 -7.11 -44.61 0.33
C PRO A 410 -6.90 -43.25 -0.36
N LEU A 411 -7.00 -43.23 -1.69
CA LEU A 411 -6.94 -42.01 -2.49
C LEU A 411 -8.37 -41.61 -2.89
N ILE A 412 -8.80 -40.43 -2.48
CA ILE A 412 -10.14 -39.89 -2.71
C ILE A 412 -10.05 -38.75 -3.71
N ALA A 413 -10.82 -38.82 -4.79
CA ALA A 413 -10.87 -37.77 -5.80
C ALA A 413 -12.15 -36.93 -5.69
N LEU A 414 -12.07 -35.63 -6.00
CA LEU A 414 -13.26 -34.78 -6.12
C LEU A 414 -13.81 -34.83 -7.55
N SER A 415 -15.05 -35.29 -7.68
CA SER A 415 -15.75 -35.45 -8.95
C SER A 415 -17.25 -35.16 -8.78
N THR A 416 -17.91 -34.59 -9.79
CA THR A 416 -19.36 -34.33 -9.80
C THR A 416 -20.20 -35.62 -9.77
N GLU A 417 -19.63 -36.72 -10.27
CA GLU A 417 -20.26 -38.04 -10.35
C GLU A 417 -20.02 -38.90 -9.08
N GLY A 418 -19.28 -38.37 -8.10
CA GLY A 418 -18.93 -39.09 -6.88
C GLY A 418 -20.06 -39.23 -5.87
N GLU A 419 -19.77 -39.89 -4.76
CA GLU A 419 -20.68 -39.96 -3.61
C GLU A 419 -20.70 -38.64 -2.85
N GLU A 420 -21.84 -38.27 -2.28
CA GLU A 420 -21.95 -37.03 -1.49
C GLU A 420 -20.94 -36.99 -0.34
N ILE A 421 -20.21 -35.88 -0.24
CA ILE A 421 -19.06 -35.72 0.65
C ILE A 421 -19.36 -35.93 2.14
N GLY A 422 -20.59 -35.62 2.58
CA GLY A 422 -21.00 -35.77 3.98
C GLY A 422 -21.50 -37.16 4.35
N ARG A 423 -21.64 -38.09 3.39
CA ARG A 423 -22.31 -39.38 3.61
C ARG A 423 -21.42 -40.43 4.25
N LEU A 424 -20.13 -40.45 3.91
CA LEU A 424 -19.17 -41.40 4.46
C LEU A 424 -18.06 -40.67 5.24
N PRO A 425 -17.60 -41.22 6.37
CA PRO A 425 -16.48 -40.66 7.09
C PRO A 425 -15.20 -40.72 6.25
N PHE A 426 -14.32 -39.74 6.45
CA PHE A 426 -12.98 -39.77 5.89
C PHE A 426 -12.12 -40.76 6.70
N PRO A 427 -11.23 -41.54 6.05
CA PRO A 427 -10.28 -42.40 6.75
C PRO A 427 -9.32 -41.59 7.65
N GLU A 428 -8.75 -42.23 8.66
CA GLU A 428 -7.75 -41.60 9.55
C GLU A 428 -6.52 -41.09 8.79
N ARG A 429 -6.12 -41.81 7.73
CA ARG A 429 -5.02 -41.45 6.82
C ARG A 429 -5.52 -41.62 5.39
N PHE A 430 -5.50 -40.56 4.59
CA PHE A 430 -5.96 -40.61 3.20
C PHE A 430 -5.29 -39.58 2.31
N GLY A 431 -5.30 -39.86 1.01
CA GLY A 431 -4.96 -38.93 -0.04
C GLY A 431 -6.20 -38.21 -0.56
N LEU A 432 -6.12 -36.90 -0.80
CA LEU A 432 -7.15 -36.13 -1.48
C LEU A 432 -6.61 -35.58 -2.80
N VAL A 433 -7.32 -35.82 -3.90
CA VAL A 433 -7.03 -35.24 -5.22
C VAL A 433 -8.18 -34.31 -5.60
N PRO A 434 -7.97 -33.00 -5.66
CA PRO A 434 -8.97 -32.07 -6.19
C PRO A 434 -9.32 -32.35 -7.65
N GLY A 435 -10.51 -31.89 -8.06
CA GLY A 435 -10.88 -31.88 -9.47
C GLY A 435 -9.92 -31.02 -10.30
N VAL A 436 -9.68 -31.42 -11.54
CA VAL A 436 -8.84 -30.68 -12.48
C VAL A 436 -9.71 -29.90 -13.44
N GLU A 437 -9.47 -28.60 -13.58
CA GLU A 437 -10.13 -27.76 -14.60
C GLU A 437 -9.70 -28.20 -16.01
N GLY A 438 -10.64 -28.24 -16.96
CA GLY A 438 -10.36 -28.65 -18.35
C GLY A 438 -10.63 -30.15 -18.61
N PRO A 439 -9.63 -30.98 -18.94
CA PRO A 439 -9.82 -32.37 -19.40
C PRO A 439 -10.40 -33.32 -18.32
N GLY A 440 -10.58 -32.83 -17.08
CA GLY A 440 -11.07 -33.61 -15.96
C GLY A 440 -10.03 -34.56 -15.37
N LEU A 441 -10.47 -35.38 -14.41
CA LEU A 441 -9.61 -36.37 -13.76
C LEU A 441 -9.27 -37.55 -14.71
N PRO A 442 -8.04 -38.08 -14.65
CA PRO A 442 -7.69 -39.34 -15.30
C PRO A 442 -8.66 -40.47 -14.99
N GLU A 443 -8.90 -41.36 -15.97
CA GLU A 443 -9.87 -42.46 -15.86
C GLU A 443 -9.62 -43.35 -14.64
N HIS A 444 -8.37 -43.70 -14.35
CA HIS A 444 -8.03 -44.55 -13.21
C HIS A 444 -8.33 -43.91 -11.85
N LEU A 445 -8.32 -42.57 -11.76
CA LEU A 445 -8.73 -41.84 -10.56
C LEU A 445 -10.25 -41.71 -10.46
N ARG A 446 -10.97 -41.60 -11.60
CA ARG A 446 -12.43 -41.57 -11.64
C ARG A 446 -13.07 -42.91 -11.25
N GLN A 447 -12.41 -44.02 -11.58
CA GLN A 447 -12.84 -45.36 -11.20
C GLN A 447 -12.60 -45.66 -9.71
N GLY A 448 -11.77 -44.86 -9.03
CA GLY A 448 -11.52 -44.96 -7.59
C GLY A 448 -12.58 -44.26 -6.73
N PRO A 449 -12.35 -44.18 -5.40
CA PRO A 449 -13.25 -43.49 -4.48
C PRO A 449 -13.40 -42.00 -4.86
N CYS A 450 -14.59 -41.61 -5.30
CA CYS A 450 -14.91 -40.23 -5.65
C CYS A 450 -15.90 -39.61 -4.65
N ARG A 451 -15.72 -38.32 -4.36
CA ARG A 451 -16.64 -37.51 -3.56
C ARG A 451 -17.13 -36.28 -4.35
N ARG A 452 -18.41 -35.96 -4.20
CA ARG A 452 -19.05 -34.77 -4.77
C ARG A 452 -19.56 -33.83 -3.70
N ILE A 453 -19.54 -32.54 -4.01
CA ILE A 453 -20.18 -31.50 -3.20
C ILE A 453 -21.56 -31.24 -3.82
N PRO A 454 -22.67 -31.36 -3.05
CA PRO A 454 -23.98 -30.96 -3.52
C PRO A 454 -23.99 -29.47 -3.86
N ILE A 455 -24.43 -29.13 -5.07
CA ILE A 455 -24.59 -27.76 -5.55
C ILE A 455 -25.95 -27.61 -6.22
N ALA A 456 -26.41 -26.36 -6.36
CA ALA A 456 -27.66 -26.07 -7.06
C ALA A 456 -27.57 -26.55 -8.52
N ALA A 457 -28.67 -27.10 -9.05
CA ALA A 457 -28.72 -27.70 -10.39
C ALA A 457 -28.36 -26.72 -11.54
N GLU A 458 -28.46 -25.42 -11.30
CA GLU A 458 -28.12 -24.35 -12.25
C GLU A 458 -26.60 -24.09 -12.35
N VAL A 459 -25.80 -24.68 -11.47
CA VAL A 459 -24.34 -24.49 -11.43
C VAL A 459 -23.65 -25.80 -11.83
N GLU A 460 -22.87 -25.76 -12.91
CA GLU A 460 -22.19 -26.96 -13.44
C GLU A 460 -21.07 -27.48 -12.54
N SER A 461 -20.24 -26.58 -11.99
CA SER A 461 -19.14 -26.93 -11.10
C SER A 461 -18.67 -25.74 -10.27
N LEU A 462 -17.99 -26.03 -9.16
CA LEU A 462 -17.28 -25.02 -8.37
C LEU A 462 -15.85 -24.86 -8.89
N ASN A 463 -15.27 -23.67 -8.68
CA ASN A 463 -13.82 -23.50 -8.80
C ASN A 463 -13.10 -24.57 -7.95
N ALA A 464 -12.03 -25.15 -8.50
CA ALA A 464 -11.38 -26.31 -7.89
C ALA A 464 -10.77 -26.00 -6.51
N ALA A 465 -10.28 -24.78 -6.29
CA ALA A 465 -9.78 -24.36 -4.99
C ALA A 465 -10.91 -24.25 -3.95
N THR A 466 -12.06 -23.70 -4.34
CA THR A 466 -13.27 -23.63 -3.49
C THR A 466 -13.79 -25.03 -3.13
N ALA A 467 -13.89 -25.93 -4.11
CA ALA A 467 -14.30 -27.31 -3.88
C ALA A 467 -13.36 -28.03 -2.90
N THR A 468 -12.05 -27.79 -3.03
CA THR A 468 -11.05 -28.33 -2.10
C THR A 468 -11.25 -27.77 -0.70
N ALA A 469 -11.45 -26.46 -0.55
CA ALA A 469 -11.65 -25.82 0.75
C ALA A 469 -12.89 -26.35 1.49
N ILE A 470 -14.03 -26.48 0.78
CA ILE A 470 -15.26 -27.08 1.33
C ILE A 470 -14.99 -28.52 1.79
N THR A 471 -14.26 -29.29 0.98
CA THR A 471 -13.93 -30.68 1.31
C THR A 471 -13.09 -30.78 2.58
N LEU A 472 -12.06 -29.96 2.69
CA LEU A 472 -11.21 -29.90 3.89
C LEU A 472 -12.00 -29.45 5.12
N TYR A 473 -12.94 -28.53 4.98
CA TYR A 473 -13.84 -28.11 6.06
C TYR A 473 -14.72 -29.26 6.55
N VAL A 474 -15.39 -29.99 5.64
CA VAL A 474 -16.24 -31.14 5.99
C VAL A 474 -15.44 -32.22 6.70
N TRP A 475 -14.26 -32.56 6.18
CA TRP A 475 -13.33 -33.50 6.83
C TRP A 475 -12.96 -33.05 8.26
N ARG A 476 -12.61 -31.76 8.43
CA ARG A 476 -12.19 -31.24 9.73
C ARG A 476 -13.33 -31.12 10.73
N GLN A 477 -14.56 -30.89 10.28
CA GLN A 477 -15.74 -30.88 11.12
C GLN A 477 -16.02 -32.29 11.68
N ALA A 478 -16.01 -33.31 10.82
CA ALA A 478 -16.26 -34.70 11.22
C ALA A 478 -15.25 -35.21 12.26
N THR A 479 -14.00 -34.76 12.19
CA THR A 479 -12.94 -35.13 13.13
C THR A 479 -13.00 -34.38 14.47
N ARG A 480 -13.61 -33.19 14.52
CA ARG A 480 -13.79 -32.41 15.76
C ARG A 480 -15.03 -32.80 16.56
N GLY A 481 -16.04 -33.40 15.93
CA GLY A 481 -17.26 -33.87 16.58
C GLY A 481 -17.13 -35.17 17.38
N GLY A 482 -15.94 -35.78 17.41
CA GLY A 482 -15.64 -37.00 18.16
C GLY A 482 -14.66 -36.82 19.32
N ALA A 483 -14.35 -35.58 19.71
CA ALA A 483 -13.45 -35.23 20.82
C ALA A 483 -14.23 -34.68 22.02
#